data_AF-A0A965ISD4-F1
#
_entry.id   AF-A0A965ISD4-F1
#
_cell.length_a   1.000
_cell.length_b   1.000
_cell.length_c   1.000
_cell.angle_alpha   90.00
_cell.angle_beta   90.00
_cell.angle_gamma   90.00
#
_symmetry.space_group_name_H-M   'P 1'
#
loop_
_entity.id
_entity.type
_entity.pdbx_description
1 polymer ?
#
loop_
_entity_poly.entity_id
_entity_poly.type
_entity_poly.pdbx_seq_one_letter_code
_entity_poly.pdbx_strand_id
1 'polypeptide(L)'
;MDTAKNIASGVSVGSAVIALMAIRLVKNMVVRVVTIVALLAIGLASYSQRSNIVDCANKVKDNAGMTATECTFFGQAVEIPSVVSK
;
A
#
# COMPACT_ATOMS: atom_id res chain seq x y z
N MET A 1 -51.86 -25.35 -12.47
CA MET A 1 -51.22 -25.41 -11.14
C MET A 1 -49.72 -25.19 -11.32
N ASP A 2 -49.32 -24.07 -11.93
CA ASP A 2 -47.97 -23.93 -12.51
C ASP A 2 -47.24 -22.67 -12.01
N THR A 3 -48.00 -21.66 -11.58
CA THR A 3 -47.47 -20.43 -10.99
C THR A 3 -46.80 -20.68 -9.64
N ALA A 4 -47.33 -21.58 -8.81
CA ALA A 4 -46.77 -21.87 -7.48
C ALA A 4 -45.41 -22.60 -7.54
N LYS A 5 -45.17 -23.40 -8.58
CA LYS A 5 -43.97 -24.24 -8.73
C LYS A 5 -42.75 -23.44 -9.23
N ASN A 6 -42.97 -22.39 -10.02
CA ASN A 6 -41.90 -21.47 -10.44
C ASN A 6 -41.54 -20.43 -9.38
N ILE A 7 -42.48 -20.02 -8.52
CA ILE A 7 -42.20 -19.08 -7.43
C ILE A 7 -41.37 -19.76 -6.33
N ALA A 8 -41.65 -21.03 -6.01
CA ALA A 8 -40.90 -21.78 -5.01
C ALA A 8 -39.40 -21.97 -5.38
N SER A 9 -39.09 -22.12 -6.67
CA SER A 9 -37.71 -22.25 -7.15
C SER A 9 -37.02 -20.90 -7.45
N GLY A 10 -37.79 -19.82 -7.64
CA GLY A 10 -37.26 -18.46 -7.86
C GLY A 10 -36.93 -17.73 -6.55
N VAL A 11 -37.65 -18.03 -5.47
CA VAL A 11 -37.43 -17.40 -4.15
C VAL A 11 -36.12 -17.85 -3.50
N SER A 12 -35.70 -19.11 -3.69
CA SER A 12 -34.45 -19.62 -3.11
C SER A 12 -33.22 -18.97 -3.74
N VAL A 13 -33.23 -18.79 -5.07
CA VAL A 13 -32.16 -18.10 -5.80
C VAL A 13 -32.20 -16.60 -5.51
N GLY A 14 -33.39 -15.98 -5.45
CA GLY A 14 -33.55 -14.57 -5.12
C GLY A 14 -32.98 -14.21 -3.74
N SER A 15 -33.24 -15.02 -2.71
CA SER A 15 -32.72 -14.78 -1.37
C SER A 15 -31.20 -14.92 -1.30
N ALA A 16 -30.61 -15.86 -2.04
CA ALA A 16 -29.16 -16.03 -2.10
C ALA A 16 -28.48 -14.83 -2.80
N VAL A 17 -29.08 -14.29 -3.86
CA VAL A 17 -28.55 -13.12 -4.58
C VAL A 17 -28.55 -11.87 -3.70
N ILE A 18 -29.62 -11.64 -2.93
CA ILE A 18 -29.71 -10.50 -2.00
C ILE A 18 -28.65 -10.62 -0.88
N ALA A 19 -28.47 -11.82 -0.34
CA ALA A 19 -27.41 -12.07 0.65
C ALA A 19 -26.01 -11.81 0.09
N LEU A 20 -25.74 -12.24 -1.15
CA LEU A 20 -24.47 -11.99 -1.84
C LEU A 20 -24.25 -10.49 -2.13
N MET A 21 -25.30 -9.75 -2.49
CA MET A 21 -25.26 -8.28 -2.66
C MET A 21 -24.85 -7.58 -1.36
N ALA A 22 -25.46 -7.95 -0.22
CA ALA A 22 -25.12 -7.38 1.08
C ALA A 22 -23.64 -7.62 1.46
N ILE A 23 -23.14 -8.85 1.22
CA ILE A 23 -21.72 -9.20 1.46
C ILE A 23 -20.80 -8.38 0.55
N ARG A 24 -21.17 -8.14 -0.72
CA ARG A 24 -20.37 -7.32 -1.65
C ARG A 24 -20.29 -5.86 -1.24
N LEU A 25 -21.35 -5.29 -0.67
CA LEU A 25 -21.35 -3.89 -0.22
C LEU A 25 -20.33 -3.67 0.91
N VAL A 26 -20.30 -4.56 1.91
CA VAL A 26 -19.32 -4.51 3.00
C VAL A 26 -17.91 -4.71 2.45
N LYS A 27 -17.70 -5.70 1.57
CA LYS A 27 -16.40 -5.92 0.92
C LYS A 27 -15.91 -4.69 0.15
N ASN A 28 -16.78 -4.02 -0.60
CA ASN A 28 -16.41 -2.83 -1.36
C ASN A 28 -16.00 -1.67 -0.44
N MET A 29 -16.68 -1.49 0.69
CA MET A 29 -16.29 -0.50 1.70
C MET A 29 -14.90 -0.81 2.27
N VAL A 30 -14.66 -2.05 2.71
CA VAL A 30 -13.36 -2.46 3.25
C VAL A 30 -12.25 -2.30 2.21
N VAL A 31 -12.47 -2.73 0.97
CA VAL A 31 -11.49 -2.59 -0.11
C VAL A 31 -11.18 -1.11 -0.38
N ARG A 32 -12.19 -0.23 -0.40
CA ARG A 32 -11.95 1.22 -0.58
C ARG A 32 -11.11 1.80 0.55
N VAL A 33 -11.46 1.49 1.80
CA VAL A 33 -10.72 1.97 2.98
C VAL A 33 -9.29 1.43 2.97
N VAL A 34 -9.11 0.14 2.75
CA VAL A 34 -7.78 -0.49 2.66
C VAL A 34 -6.95 0.11 1.53
N THR A 35 -7.55 0.38 0.36
CA THR A 35 -6.85 1.02 -0.76
C THR A 35 -6.40 2.43 -0.41
N ILE A 36 -7.26 3.24 0.22
CA ILE A 36 -6.88 4.58 0.68
C ILE A 36 -5.75 4.52 1.71
N VAL A 37 -5.88 3.64 2.70
CA VAL A 37 -4.85 3.44 3.74
C VAL A 37 -3.53 2.98 3.12
N ALA A 38 -3.57 2.06 2.15
CA ALA A 38 -2.37 1.59 1.45
C ALA A 38 -1.70 2.72 0.67
N LEU A 39 -2.46 3.54 -0.05
CA LEU A 39 -1.92 4.70 -0.77
C LEU A 39 -1.32 5.74 0.19
N LEU A 40 -1.96 5.99 1.32
CA LEU A 40 -1.43 6.87 2.36
C LEU A 40 -0.14 6.30 2.97
N ALA A 41 -0.10 5.00 3.26
CA ALA A 41 1.08 4.34 3.80
C ALA A 41 2.26 4.41 2.82
N ILE A 42 2.02 4.15 1.53
CA ILE A 42 3.04 4.28 0.47
C ILE A 42 3.49 5.74 0.33
N GLY A 43 2.55 6.69 0.31
CA GLY A 43 2.86 8.12 0.21
C GLY A 43 3.71 8.62 1.38
N LEU A 44 3.35 8.24 2.61
CA LEU A 44 4.12 8.58 3.81
C LEU A 44 5.49 7.89 3.82
N ALA A 45 5.56 6.62 3.39
CA ALA A 45 6.83 5.90 3.27
C ALA A 45 7.75 6.56 2.22
N SER A 46 7.21 6.95 1.06
CA SER A 46 7.96 7.68 0.02
C SER A 46 8.39 9.08 0.48
N TYR A 47 7.56 9.78 1.25
CA TYR A 47 7.93 11.08 1.84
C TYR A 47 9.08 10.92 2.85
N SER A 48 9.00 9.90 3.72
CA SER A 48 10.08 9.56 4.65
C SER A 48 11.37 9.18 3.92
N GLN A 49 11.30 8.45 2.80
CA GLN A 49 12.47 8.16 1.97
C GLN A 49 13.11 9.42 1.37
N ARG A 50 12.32 10.40 0.92
CA ARG A 50 12.86 11.67 0.39
C ARG A 50 13.68 12.43 1.43
N SER A 51 13.23 12.49 2.69
CA SER A 51 14.01 13.15 3.75
C SER A 51 15.34 12.44 3.98
N ASN A 52 15.31 11.11 4.12
CA ASN A 52 16.52 10.31 4.36
C ASN A 52 17.56 10.44 3.24
N ILE A 53 17.12 10.58 1.97
CA ILE A 53 18.03 10.82 0.83
C ILE A 53 18.69 12.20 0.94
N VAL A 54 17.93 13.24 1.28
CA VAL A 54 18.47 14.61 1.41
C VAL A 54 19.44 14.70 2.58
N ASP A 55 19.11 14.07 3.71
CA ASP A 55 19.99 14.00 4.89
C ASP A 55 21.26 13.18 4.59
N CYS A 56 21.15 12.08 3.84
CA CYS A 56 22.29 11.30 3.36
C CYS A 56 23.19 12.13 2.42
N ALA A 57 22.61 12.84 1.46
CA ALA A 57 23.37 13.68 0.53
C ALA A 57 24.12 14.81 1.26
N ASN A 58 23.49 15.42 2.27
CA ASN A 58 24.15 16.40 3.13
C ASN A 58 25.27 15.77 3.95
N LYS A 59 25.04 14.59 4.56
CA LYS A 59 26.09 13.86 5.29
C LYS A 59 27.28 13.50 4.40
N VAL A 60 27.05 13.00 3.20
CA VAL A 60 28.14 12.68 2.25
C VAL A 60 28.91 13.93 1.86
N LYS A 61 28.22 15.05 1.66
CA LYS A 61 28.83 16.35 1.34
C LYS A 61 29.68 16.89 2.51
N ASP A 62 29.19 16.76 3.73
CA ASP A 62 29.89 17.24 4.94
C ASP A 62 31.04 16.29 5.35
N ASN A 63 30.95 14.99 5.01
CA ASN A 63 31.99 13.98 5.21
C ASN A 63 32.87 13.79 3.95
N ALA A 64 32.97 14.80 3.08
CA ALA A 64 33.85 14.82 1.92
C ALA A 64 35.31 14.64 2.36
N GLY A 65 35.77 13.38 2.39
CA GLY A 65 37.07 12.98 2.93
C GLY A 65 37.08 11.62 3.65
N MET A 66 35.92 11.07 4.00
CA MET A 66 35.79 9.69 4.52
C MET A 66 35.66 8.67 3.38
N THR A 67 35.91 7.38 3.63
CA THR A 67 35.85 6.30 2.63
C THR A 67 34.44 5.74 2.41
N ALA A 68 33.55 5.86 3.39
CA ALA A 68 32.15 5.42 3.31
C ALA A 68 31.27 6.21 4.29
N THR A 69 29.99 6.41 3.94
CA THR A 69 28.95 7.01 4.80
C THR A 69 27.75 6.06 4.89
N GLU A 70 27.32 5.72 6.11
CA GLU A 70 26.13 4.91 6.34
C GLU A 70 24.84 5.74 6.17
N CYS A 71 23.95 5.29 5.30
CA CYS A 71 22.65 5.90 5.05
C CYS A 71 21.53 4.86 5.16
N THR A 72 20.42 5.22 5.81
CA THR A 72 19.26 4.33 5.93
C THR A 72 18.30 4.51 4.76
N PHE A 73 18.14 3.47 3.94
CA PHE A 73 17.12 3.39 2.88
C PHE A 73 16.10 2.31 3.23
N PHE A 74 14.81 2.66 3.28
CA PHE A 74 13.73 1.71 3.60
C PHE A 74 13.94 0.94 4.93
N GLY A 75 14.60 1.56 5.92
CA GLY A 75 14.92 0.90 7.20
C GLY A 75 16.12 -0.04 7.15
N GLN A 76 16.81 -0.15 6.02
CA GLN A 76 18.06 -0.88 5.87
C GLN A 76 19.23 0.09 5.83
N ALA A 77 20.29 -0.21 6.58
CA ALA A 77 21.54 0.54 6.51
C ALA A 77 22.27 0.16 5.21
N VAL A 78 22.58 1.16 4.39
CA VAL A 78 23.34 1.05 3.16
C VAL A 78 24.59 1.91 3.32
N GLU A 79 25.76 1.30 3.22
CA GLU A 79 27.02 2.04 3.11
C GLU A 79 27.15 2.60 1.70
N ILE A 80 27.19 3.93 1.60
CA ILE A 80 27.48 4.62 0.35
C ILE A 80 28.99 4.97 0.37
N PRO A 81 29.80 4.37 -0.52
CA PRO A 81 31.20 4.76 -0.64
C PRO A 81 31.28 6.19 -1.18
N SER A 82 31.95 7.07 -0.44
CA SER A 82 32.20 8.48 -0.80
C SER A 82 33.36 8.58 -1.80
N VAL A 83 33.32 7.76 -2.86
CA VAL A 83 34.23 7.91 -3.99
C VAL A 83 33.77 9.12 -4.79
N VAL A 84 34.52 10.22 -4.61
CA VAL A 84 34.58 11.30 -5.60
C VAL A 84 34.74 10.64 -6.96
N SER A 85 33.66 10.65 -7.76
CA SER A 85 33.74 10.32 -9.17
C SER A 85 34.64 11.37 -9.79
N LYS A 86 35.91 11.02 -9.92
CA LYS A 86 36.90 11.81 -10.65
C LYS A 86 36.54 11.85 -12.13
#